data_AF-A0A365ZTJ7-F1
#
_entry.id   AF-A0A365ZTJ7-F1
#
_cell.length_a   1.000
_cell.length_b   1.000
_cell.length_c   1.000
_cell.angle_alpha   90.00
_cell.angle_beta   90.00
_cell.angle_gamma   90.00
#
_symmetry.space_group_name_H-M   'P 1'
#
loop_
_entity.id
_entity.type
_entity.pdbx_description
1 polymer ?
#
loop_
_entity_poly.entity_id
_entity_poly.type
_entity_poly.pdbx_seq_one_letter_code
_entity_poly.pdbx_strand_id
1 'polypeptide(L)'
;MARLMGSVKTRGRLPGRPAHGPEPGRVRPSRLRPRAVAGLLAGVLLAVAAVLVLPFGGSEEAAQDRVAELEAQERQRDAGLTRELVTTAERARAEVTPVLDGLEQATGSGSATAEDVSRWRRAVLAAAEPFEERPSGGTEVNLARSGFAGAVTVAGRAVETYAASLEASGELAVRLRALAGELHHDAVVAWSVAATQLDVAGVASGIGHVHVFLDGTDPHGG
;
A
#
# COMPACT_ATOMS: atom_id res chain seq x y z
N MET A 1 -5.89 6.44 64.79
CA MET A 1 -4.70 7.27 65.11
C MET A 1 -4.06 7.63 63.77
N ALA A 2 -4.32 8.78 63.13
CA ALA A 2 -4.03 10.18 63.45
C ALA A 2 -2.59 10.66 63.09
N ARG A 3 -2.53 11.55 62.06
CA ARG A 3 -1.53 12.62 61.74
C ARG A 3 -0.08 12.19 61.40
N LEU A 4 0.73 12.90 60.61
CA LEU A 4 0.92 14.34 60.28
C LEU A 4 1.34 14.49 58.77
N MET A 5 0.88 15.49 58.00
CA MET A 5 1.52 16.82 57.74
C MET A 5 3.06 16.72 57.61
N GLY A 6 3.75 17.04 56.51
CA GLY A 6 3.60 18.08 55.50
C GLY A 6 4.78 19.07 55.63
N SER A 7 5.56 19.36 54.58
CA SER A 7 6.23 20.67 54.37
C SER A 7 6.98 20.78 53.04
N VAL A 8 7.18 22.05 52.65
CA VAL A 8 7.51 22.66 51.37
C VAL A 8 9.01 22.97 51.22
N LYS A 9 9.50 23.07 49.97
CA LYS A 9 10.52 24.03 49.45
C LYS A 9 10.80 23.71 47.95
N THR A 10 11.15 24.57 46.99
CA THR A 10 11.09 26.02 46.70
C THR A 10 11.70 26.20 45.29
N ARG A 11 11.06 27.03 44.44
CA ARG A 11 11.63 28.02 43.47
C ARG A 11 12.81 27.67 42.54
N GLY A 12 12.56 27.82 41.23
CA GLY A 12 13.50 28.30 40.20
C GLY A 12 12.74 28.60 38.90
N ARG A 13 12.30 29.84 38.65
CA ARG A 13 12.92 30.91 37.81
C ARG A 13 12.59 30.79 36.32
N LEU A 14 11.66 31.66 35.87
CA LEU A 14 11.35 32.03 34.47
C LEU A 14 12.53 32.82 33.85
N PRO A 15 12.73 32.87 32.51
CA PRO A 15 12.00 33.85 31.69
C PRO A 15 11.72 33.49 30.21
N GLY A 16 10.65 34.07 29.66
CA GLY A 16 10.71 34.67 28.33
C GLY A 16 9.67 34.24 27.29
N ARG A 17 8.49 34.86 27.28
CA ARG A 17 7.96 35.67 26.16
C ARG A 17 6.53 36.19 26.47
N PRO A 18 6.13 37.32 25.86
CA PRO A 18 5.21 38.29 26.47
C PRO A 18 3.73 37.91 26.42
N ALA A 19 3.03 38.32 27.48
CA ALA A 19 1.58 38.36 27.56
C ALA A 19 1.05 39.62 26.86
N HIS A 20 0.43 39.45 25.70
CA HIS A 20 -0.56 40.38 25.19
C HIS A 20 -1.84 39.61 24.89
N GLY A 21 -2.60 39.33 25.96
CA GLY A 21 -4.02 39.06 25.86
C GLY A 21 -4.75 40.40 25.93
N PRO A 22 -5.62 40.77 24.97
CA PRO A 22 -6.42 41.97 25.08
C PRO A 22 -7.40 41.85 26.27
N GLU A 23 -7.61 42.95 26.99
CA GLU A 23 -8.63 43.06 28.02
C GLU A 23 -10.01 42.64 27.48
N PRO A 24 -10.87 42.00 28.29
CA PRO A 24 -12.28 41.86 27.95
C PRO A 24 -12.95 43.23 28.07
N GLY A 25 -13.06 43.93 26.94
CA GLY A 25 -13.89 45.11 26.82
C GLY A 25 -15.34 44.77 27.18
N ARG A 26 -15.90 45.46 28.18
CA ARG A 26 -17.33 45.38 28.54
C ARG A 26 -18.17 45.82 27.34
N VAL A 27 -18.76 44.85 26.63
CA VAL A 27 -19.72 45.13 25.55
C VAL A 27 -21.03 45.57 26.18
N ARG A 28 -21.39 46.85 26.03
CA ARG A 28 -22.73 47.36 26.32
C ARG A 28 -23.73 46.68 25.37
N PRO A 29 -24.92 46.26 25.82
CA PRO A 29 -25.91 45.69 24.92
C PRO A 29 -26.43 46.78 23.98
N SER A 30 -26.03 46.72 22.71
CA SER A 30 -26.64 47.55 21.68
C SER A 30 -28.03 46.99 21.37
N ARG A 31 -29.04 47.82 21.60
CA ARG A 31 -30.41 47.50 21.19
C ARG A 31 -30.45 47.57 19.67
N LEU A 32 -30.31 46.42 19.02
CA LEU A 32 -30.49 46.31 17.57
C LEU A 32 -31.93 46.72 17.23
N ARG A 33 -32.07 47.75 16.39
CA ARG A 33 -33.36 48.23 15.90
C ARG A 33 -34.02 47.09 15.09
N PRO A 34 -35.33 46.81 15.27
CA PRO A 34 -36.01 45.66 14.67
C PRO A 34 -36.01 45.64 13.13
N ARG A 35 -35.66 46.76 12.47
CA ARG A 35 -35.47 46.85 11.02
C ARG A 35 -34.17 46.21 10.51
N ALA A 36 -33.12 46.14 11.33
CA ALA A 36 -31.85 45.51 10.95
C ALA A 36 -31.92 43.98 10.98
N VAL A 37 -32.74 43.41 11.87
CA VAL A 37 -32.98 41.97 11.97
C VAL A 37 -33.84 41.47 10.79
N ALA A 38 -34.82 42.28 10.35
CA ALA A 38 -35.64 41.96 9.19
C ALA A 38 -34.83 41.93 7.88
N GLY A 39 -33.87 42.85 7.70
CA GLY A 39 -32.98 42.85 6.54
C GLY A 39 -32.01 41.66 6.49
N LEU A 40 -31.52 41.23 7.65
CA LEU A 40 -30.64 40.06 7.75
C LEU A 40 -31.40 38.75 7.46
N LEU A 41 -32.62 38.61 7.98
CA LEU A 41 -33.48 37.45 7.69
C LEU A 41 -33.93 37.40 6.22
N ALA A 42 -34.25 38.54 5.62
CA ALA A 42 -34.56 38.62 4.18
C ALA A 42 -33.32 38.28 3.33
N GLY A 43 -32.12 38.75 3.71
CA GLY A 43 -30.87 38.41 3.03
C GLY A 43 -30.49 36.93 3.16
N VAL A 44 -30.71 36.31 4.33
CA VAL A 44 -30.51 34.87 4.53
C VAL A 44 -31.55 34.06 3.77
N LEU A 45 -32.81 34.47 3.75
CA LEU A 45 -33.85 33.80 2.96
C LEU A 45 -33.61 33.94 1.45
N LEU A 46 -33.10 35.09 0.98
CA LEU A 46 -32.67 35.26 -0.42
C LEU A 46 -31.41 34.48 -0.74
N ALA A 47 -30.47 34.32 0.20
CA ALA A 47 -29.29 33.48 0.01
C ALA A 47 -29.64 31.98 0.01
N VAL A 48 -30.58 31.55 0.88
CA VAL A 48 -31.11 30.18 0.90
C VAL A 48 -31.97 29.90 -0.33
N ALA A 49 -32.80 30.86 -0.76
CA ALA A 49 -33.53 30.78 -2.01
C ALA A 49 -32.58 30.80 -3.21
N ALA A 50 -31.51 31.58 -3.19
CA ALA A 50 -30.47 31.53 -4.22
C ALA A 50 -29.77 30.17 -4.21
N VAL A 51 -29.47 29.56 -3.06
CA VAL A 51 -28.91 28.19 -3.02
C VAL A 51 -29.92 27.13 -3.50
N LEU A 52 -31.23 27.36 -3.34
CA LEU A 52 -32.30 26.46 -3.80
C LEU A 52 -32.75 26.71 -5.26
N VAL A 53 -32.50 27.89 -5.82
CA VAL A 53 -32.95 28.32 -7.16
C VAL A 53 -31.78 28.55 -8.12
N LEU A 54 -30.54 28.64 -7.62
CA LEU A 54 -29.36 28.49 -8.46
C LEU A 54 -29.37 27.05 -8.96
N PRO A 55 -29.40 26.85 -10.28
CA PRO A 55 -29.39 25.52 -10.82
C PRO A 55 -28.01 24.96 -10.49
N PHE A 56 -27.93 24.02 -9.55
CA PHE A 56 -27.04 22.87 -9.72
C PHE A 56 -27.54 22.11 -10.96
N GLY A 57 -27.48 22.77 -12.12
CA GLY A 57 -28.16 22.45 -13.36
C GLY A 57 -27.39 21.45 -14.19
N GLY A 58 -27.05 20.33 -13.58
CA GLY A 58 -27.03 19.08 -14.32
C GLY A 58 -28.35 18.40 -14.04
N SER A 59 -29.07 17.93 -15.07
CA SER A 59 -30.07 16.88 -14.85
C SER A 59 -29.40 15.71 -14.11
N GLU A 60 -30.17 14.87 -13.40
CA GLU A 60 -29.62 13.61 -12.84
C GLU A 60 -28.87 12.82 -13.94
N GLU A 61 -29.34 12.92 -15.18
CA GLU A 61 -28.68 12.45 -16.40
C GLU A 61 -27.29 13.06 -16.64
N ALA A 62 -27.11 14.39 -16.55
CA ALA A 62 -25.79 15.02 -16.69
C ALA A 62 -24.81 14.63 -15.56
N ALA A 63 -25.31 14.35 -14.35
CA ALA A 63 -24.49 13.83 -13.26
C ALA A 63 -24.09 12.35 -13.51
N GLN A 64 -25.02 11.53 -14.01
CA GLN A 64 -24.76 10.14 -14.41
C GLN A 64 -23.76 10.06 -15.56
N ASP A 65 -23.89 10.92 -16.58
CA ASP A 65 -22.96 11.01 -17.71
C ASP A 65 -21.55 11.35 -17.22
N ARG A 66 -21.45 12.26 -16.26
CA ARG A 66 -20.14 12.63 -15.69
C ARG A 66 -19.52 11.49 -14.90
N VAL A 67 -20.31 10.72 -14.14
CA VAL A 67 -19.82 9.52 -13.45
C VAL A 67 -19.35 8.48 -14.45
N ALA A 68 -20.14 8.19 -15.48
CA ALA A 68 -19.79 7.22 -16.52
C ALA A 68 -18.51 7.62 -17.28
N GLU A 69 -18.32 8.92 -17.56
CA GLU A 69 -17.10 9.46 -18.16
C GLU A 69 -15.88 9.25 -17.24
N LEU A 70 -16.02 9.55 -15.94
CA LEU A 70 -14.94 9.36 -14.97
C LEU A 70 -14.57 7.88 -14.81
N GLU A 71 -15.55 7.00 -14.69
CA GLU A 71 -15.30 5.56 -14.62
C GLU A 71 -14.63 5.03 -15.90
N ALA A 72 -14.99 5.56 -17.07
CA ALA A 72 -14.32 5.20 -18.33
C ALA A 72 -12.85 5.63 -18.35
N GLN A 73 -12.55 6.83 -17.85
CA GLN A 73 -11.18 7.33 -17.71
C GLN A 73 -10.37 6.48 -16.71
N GLU A 74 -10.97 6.11 -15.59
CA GLU A 74 -10.36 5.23 -14.59
C GLU A 74 -10.04 3.85 -15.18
N ARG A 75 -11.00 3.22 -15.87
CA ARG A 75 -10.78 1.94 -16.56
C ARG A 75 -9.65 2.02 -17.58
N GLN A 76 -9.59 3.10 -18.37
CA GLN A 76 -8.53 3.28 -19.36
C GLN A 76 -7.14 3.41 -18.71
N ARG A 77 -7.04 4.16 -17.61
CA ARG A 77 -5.80 4.29 -16.83
C ARG A 77 -5.40 2.95 -16.22
N ASP A 78 -6.35 2.24 -15.59
CA ASP A 78 -6.08 0.95 -14.95
C ASP A 78 -5.67 -0.12 -15.97
N ALA A 79 -6.21 -0.10 -17.17
CA ALA A 79 -5.73 -0.94 -18.28
C ALA A 79 -4.28 -0.65 -18.66
N GLY A 80 -3.86 0.61 -18.61
CA GLY A 80 -2.47 1.02 -18.80
C GLY A 80 -1.56 0.47 -17.71
N LEU A 81 -1.92 0.70 -16.45
CA LEU A 81 -1.17 0.23 -15.28
C LEU A 81 -1.10 -1.29 -15.20
N THR A 82 -2.16 -1.98 -15.61
CA THR A 82 -2.19 -3.45 -15.61
C THR A 82 -1.24 -4.01 -16.68
N ARG A 83 -1.20 -3.43 -17.89
CA ARG A 83 -0.22 -3.83 -18.93
C ARG A 83 1.22 -3.61 -18.49
N GLU A 84 1.48 -2.50 -17.81
CA GLU A 84 2.80 -2.22 -17.23
C GLU A 84 3.16 -3.23 -16.13
N LEU A 85 2.19 -3.58 -15.28
CA LEU A 85 2.39 -4.58 -14.23
C LEU A 85 2.63 -5.97 -14.81
N VAL A 86 1.95 -6.37 -15.89
CA VAL A 86 2.24 -7.63 -16.62
C VAL A 86 3.69 -7.66 -17.06
N THR A 87 4.15 -6.61 -17.74
CA THR A 87 5.55 -6.52 -18.23
C THR A 87 6.54 -6.58 -17.06
N THR A 88 6.20 -5.93 -15.94
CA THR A 88 7.02 -5.91 -14.73
C THR A 88 7.09 -7.29 -14.09
N ALA A 89 5.95 -7.97 -13.96
CA ALA A 89 5.85 -9.32 -13.40
C ALA A 89 6.57 -10.35 -14.27
N GLU A 90 6.50 -10.27 -15.60
CA GLU A 90 7.25 -11.14 -16.52
C GLU A 90 8.76 -10.97 -16.37
N ARG A 91 9.24 -9.72 -16.24
CA ARG A 91 10.66 -9.45 -16.00
C ARG A 91 11.09 -10.01 -14.64
N ALA A 92 10.32 -9.73 -13.59
CA ALA A 92 10.60 -10.24 -12.25
C ALA A 92 10.59 -11.79 -12.22
N ARG A 93 9.67 -12.43 -12.96
CA ARG A 93 9.63 -13.88 -13.14
C ARG A 93 10.95 -14.39 -13.71
N ALA A 94 11.42 -13.79 -14.81
CA ALA A 94 12.66 -14.20 -15.47
C ALA A 94 13.89 -14.08 -14.55
N GLU A 95 13.93 -13.08 -13.66
CA GLU A 95 14.99 -12.92 -12.67
C GLU A 95 14.89 -13.92 -11.50
N VAL A 96 13.67 -14.21 -11.04
CA VAL A 96 13.43 -15.03 -9.83
C VAL A 96 13.40 -16.53 -10.12
N THR A 97 12.97 -16.97 -11.30
CA THR A 97 12.92 -18.41 -11.65
C THR A 97 14.27 -19.12 -11.41
N PRO A 98 15.42 -18.63 -11.90
CA PRO A 98 16.70 -19.28 -11.64
C PRO A 98 17.11 -19.31 -10.16
N VAL A 99 16.58 -18.39 -9.35
CA VAL A 99 16.80 -18.37 -7.90
C VAL A 99 16.00 -19.48 -7.23
N LEU A 100 14.73 -19.61 -7.59
CA LEU A 100 13.84 -20.63 -7.03
C LEU A 100 14.31 -22.04 -7.41
N ASP A 101 14.61 -22.28 -8.69
CA ASP A 101 15.16 -23.56 -9.16
C ASP A 101 16.47 -23.92 -8.44
N GLY A 102 17.33 -22.91 -8.20
CA GLY A 102 18.58 -23.07 -7.48
C GLY A 102 18.37 -23.42 -6.00
N LEU A 103 17.41 -22.75 -5.33
CA LEU A 103 17.03 -23.01 -3.95
C LEU A 103 16.41 -24.40 -3.78
N GLU A 104 15.53 -24.82 -4.68
CA GLU A 104 14.92 -26.15 -4.67
C GLU A 104 16.01 -27.24 -4.70
N GLN A 105 16.95 -27.14 -5.64
CA GLN A 105 18.07 -28.07 -5.74
C GLN A 105 18.97 -28.05 -4.49
N ALA A 106 19.28 -26.85 -3.98
CA ALA A 106 20.22 -26.65 -2.89
C ALA A 106 19.66 -27.01 -1.49
N THR A 107 18.33 -27.00 -1.34
CA THR A 107 17.63 -27.40 -0.12
C THR A 107 17.28 -28.88 -0.09
N GLY A 108 17.20 -29.53 -1.26
CA GLY A 108 17.13 -30.98 -1.40
C GLY A 108 18.48 -31.67 -1.16
N SER A 109 18.95 -32.42 -2.14
CA SER A 109 20.21 -33.18 -2.04
C SER A 109 21.45 -32.40 -2.50
N GLY A 110 21.28 -31.21 -3.08
CA GLY A 110 22.36 -30.38 -3.58
C GLY A 110 22.99 -29.47 -2.52
N SER A 111 23.96 -28.68 -2.97
CA SER A 111 24.49 -27.56 -2.21
C SER A 111 24.84 -26.44 -3.18
N ALA A 112 24.58 -25.20 -2.79
CA ALA A 112 25.00 -24.02 -3.53
C ALA A 112 26.25 -23.40 -2.90
N THR A 113 27.03 -22.70 -3.71
CA THR A 113 28.21 -21.98 -3.26
C THR A 113 27.85 -20.59 -2.72
N ALA A 114 28.78 -19.93 -2.04
CA ALA A 114 28.60 -18.53 -1.64
C ALA A 114 28.41 -17.58 -2.85
N GLU A 115 29.03 -17.91 -3.99
CA GLU A 115 28.87 -17.13 -5.23
C GLU A 115 27.45 -17.25 -5.80
N ASP A 116 26.86 -18.44 -5.74
CA ASP A 116 25.47 -18.68 -6.13
C ASP A 116 24.51 -17.87 -5.25
N VAL A 117 24.69 -17.92 -3.93
CA VAL A 117 23.90 -17.12 -2.98
C VAL A 117 24.04 -15.62 -3.27
N SER A 118 25.25 -15.12 -3.54
CA SER A 118 25.45 -13.71 -3.91
C SER A 118 24.75 -13.34 -5.22
N ARG A 119 24.69 -14.26 -6.20
CA ARG A 119 23.95 -14.07 -7.45
C ARG A 119 22.44 -14.01 -7.19
N TRP A 120 21.93 -14.91 -6.37
CA TRP A 120 20.51 -14.96 -6.00
C TRP A 120 20.06 -13.70 -5.26
N ARG A 121 20.86 -13.20 -4.32
CA ARG A 121 20.60 -11.93 -3.63
C ARG A 121 20.41 -10.77 -4.62
N ARG A 122 21.30 -10.65 -5.61
CA ARG A 122 21.20 -9.60 -6.63
C ARG A 122 19.96 -9.75 -7.50
N ALA A 123 19.63 -10.97 -7.91
CA ALA A 123 18.46 -11.24 -8.73
C ALA A 123 17.16 -10.91 -8.00
N VAL A 124 17.02 -11.31 -6.73
CA VAL A 124 15.84 -10.96 -5.91
C VAL A 124 15.73 -9.45 -5.70
N LEU A 125 16.83 -8.76 -5.43
CA LEU A 125 16.82 -7.30 -5.29
C LEU A 125 16.40 -6.60 -6.60
N ALA A 126 16.96 -7.03 -7.73
CA ALA A 126 16.59 -6.50 -9.05
C ALA A 126 15.12 -6.79 -9.39
N ALA A 127 14.59 -7.95 -8.98
CA ALA A 127 13.18 -8.29 -9.16
C ALA A 127 12.25 -7.49 -8.24
N ALA A 128 12.71 -7.08 -7.05
CA ALA A 128 11.92 -6.34 -6.08
C ALA A 128 11.78 -4.85 -6.42
N GLU A 129 12.87 -4.24 -6.92
CA GLU A 129 12.97 -2.80 -7.17
C GLU A 129 11.79 -2.21 -7.98
N PRO A 130 11.34 -2.81 -9.10
CA PRO A 130 10.21 -2.27 -9.88
C PRO A 130 8.87 -2.25 -9.15
N PHE A 131 8.71 -3.05 -8.09
CA PHE A 131 7.47 -3.10 -7.30
C PHE A 131 7.42 -2.04 -6.19
N GLU A 132 8.52 -1.33 -5.92
CA GLU A 132 8.55 -0.22 -4.95
C GLU A 132 7.75 0.99 -5.43
N GLU A 133 7.65 1.17 -6.75
CA GLU A 133 6.80 2.18 -7.36
C GLU A 133 5.32 1.89 -7.07
N ARG A 134 4.64 2.90 -6.52
CA ARG A 134 3.22 2.84 -6.16
C ARG A 134 2.43 3.85 -6.98
N PRO A 135 2.11 3.54 -8.25
CA PRO A 135 1.25 4.39 -9.04
C PRO A 135 -0.14 4.46 -8.40
N SER A 136 -0.85 5.57 -8.61
CA SER A 136 -2.27 5.62 -8.28
C SER A 136 -3.02 4.82 -9.34
N GLY A 137 -3.48 3.62 -8.97
CA GLY A 137 -4.32 2.74 -9.78
C GLY A 137 -5.47 2.15 -8.99
N GLY A 138 -6.32 1.37 -9.67
CA GLY A 138 -7.39 0.58 -9.08
C GLY A 138 -6.91 -0.41 -8.01
N THR A 139 -7.86 -0.94 -7.23
CA THR A 139 -7.58 -1.84 -6.10
C THR A 139 -6.93 -3.14 -6.58
N GLU A 140 -7.43 -3.69 -7.69
CA GLU A 140 -7.05 -4.97 -8.27
C GLU A 140 -5.57 -4.96 -8.70
N VAL A 141 -5.16 -3.93 -9.46
CA VAL A 141 -3.77 -3.79 -9.92
C VAL A 141 -2.81 -3.54 -8.75
N ASN A 142 -3.23 -2.77 -7.74
CA ASN A 142 -2.41 -2.53 -6.55
C ASN A 142 -2.27 -3.78 -5.67
N LEU A 143 -3.33 -4.59 -5.59
CA LEU A 143 -3.33 -5.84 -4.85
C LEU A 143 -2.37 -6.84 -5.52
N ALA A 144 -2.48 -7.02 -6.85
CA ALA A 144 -1.58 -7.87 -7.62
C ALA A 144 -0.11 -7.42 -7.49
N ARG A 145 0.16 -6.11 -7.61
CA ARG A 145 1.51 -5.54 -7.42
C ARG A 145 2.07 -5.86 -6.03
N SER A 146 1.25 -5.66 -5.00
CA SER A 146 1.65 -5.96 -3.62
C SER A 146 1.88 -7.46 -3.40
N GLY A 147 1.08 -8.31 -4.06
CA GLY A 147 1.24 -9.76 -4.08
C GLY A 147 2.60 -10.17 -4.65
N PHE A 148 2.98 -9.66 -5.82
CA PHE A 148 4.29 -9.95 -6.41
C PHE A 148 5.44 -9.43 -5.54
N ALA A 149 5.35 -8.19 -5.02
CA ALA A 149 6.34 -7.65 -4.10
C ALA A 149 6.51 -8.55 -2.86
N GLY A 150 5.41 -9.07 -2.32
CA GLY A 150 5.39 -10.02 -1.22
C GLY A 150 6.07 -11.34 -1.59
N ALA A 151 5.72 -11.93 -2.73
CA ALA A 151 6.32 -13.18 -3.20
C ALA A 151 7.85 -13.06 -3.38
N VAL A 152 8.32 -11.99 -4.03
CA VAL A 152 9.76 -11.71 -4.19
C VAL A 152 10.45 -11.50 -2.84
N THR A 153 9.77 -10.82 -1.90
CA THR A 153 10.29 -10.65 -0.53
C THR A 153 10.47 -12.00 0.18
N VAL A 154 9.51 -12.91 0.05
CA VAL A 154 9.61 -14.26 0.64
C VAL A 154 10.73 -15.07 -0.02
N ALA A 155 10.91 -14.98 -1.34
CA ALA A 155 12.05 -15.58 -2.04
C ALA A 155 13.39 -15.07 -1.50
N GLY A 156 13.50 -13.75 -1.25
CA GLY A 156 14.68 -13.17 -0.60
C GLY A 156 14.96 -13.74 0.79
N ARG A 157 13.90 -13.93 1.60
CA ARG A 157 14.04 -14.58 2.92
C ARG A 157 14.49 -16.03 2.81
N ALA A 158 14.06 -16.76 1.80
CA ALA A 158 14.55 -18.12 1.53
C ALA A 158 16.05 -18.11 1.23
N VAL A 159 16.52 -17.19 0.38
CA VAL A 159 17.96 -17.00 0.08
C VAL A 159 18.78 -16.69 1.34
N GLU A 160 18.34 -15.75 2.17
CA GLU A 160 19.06 -15.38 3.39
C GLU A 160 19.08 -16.52 4.42
N THR A 161 17.97 -17.25 4.54
CA THR A 161 17.88 -18.41 5.44
C THR A 161 18.80 -19.53 4.96
N TYR A 162 18.88 -19.76 3.65
CA TYR A 162 19.83 -20.70 3.07
C TYR A 162 21.27 -20.28 3.34
N ALA A 163 21.60 -19.00 3.16
CA ALA A 163 22.93 -18.46 3.45
C ALA A 163 23.32 -18.70 4.91
N ALA A 164 22.42 -18.43 5.86
CA ALA A 164 22.63 -18.71 7.28
C ALA A 164 22.87 -20.20 7.56
N SER A 165 22.26 -21.10 6.78
CA SER A 165 22.50 -22.54 6.90
C SER A 165 23.93 -22.95 6.54
N LEU A 166 24.59 -22.22 5.62
CA LEU A 166 25.98 -22.48 5.22
C LEU A 166 26.99 -22.08 6.30
N GLU A 167 26.64 -21.09 7.12
CA GLU A 167 27.47 -20.61 8.23
C GLU A 167 27.24 -21.40 9.53
N ALA A 168 26.08 -22.06 9.64
CA ALA A 168 25.73 -22.88 10.78
C ALA A 168 26.42 -24.26 10.75
N SER A 169 26.28 -25.02 11.84
CA SER A 169 26.81 -26.38 11.95
C SER A 169 25.82 -27.31 12.64
N GLY A 170 25.94 -28.62 12.36
CA GLY A 170 25.11 -29.66 12.97
C GLY A 170 23.61 -29.49 12.68
N GLU A 171 22.78 -29.79 13.68
CA GLU A 171 21.32 -29.74 13.59
C GLU A 171 20.75 -28.36 13.18
N LEU A 172 21.42 -27.27 13.56
CA LEU A 172 20.97 -25.93 13.19
C LEU A 172 21.07 -25.70 11.68
N ALA A 173 22.15 -26.16 11.04
CA ALA A 173 22.32 -26.06 9.59
C ALA A 173 21.22 -26.83 8.85
N VAL A 174 20.88 -28.03 9.33
CA VAL A 174 19.80 -28.86 8.77
C VAL A 174 18.44 -28.15 8.88
N ARG A 175 18.12 -27.58 10.04
CA ARG A 175 16.86 -26.85 10.27
C ARG A 175 16.75 -25.58 9.42
N LEU A 176 17.82 -24.81 9.30
CA LEU A 176 17.83 -23.61 8.46
C LEU A 176 17.69 -23.96 6.98
N ARG A 177 18.34 -25.02 6.51
CA ARG A 177 18.17 -25.50 5.12
C ARG A 177 16.71 -25.94 4.87
N ALA A 178 16.10 -26.66 5.80
CA ALA A 178 14.68 -27.04 5.69
C ALA A 178 13.76 -25.81 5.65
N LEU A 179 13.96 -24.84 6.55
CA LEU A 179 13.19 -23.60 6.57
C LEU A 179 13.36 -22.78 5.27
N ALA A 180 14.56 -22.76 4.68
CA ALA A 180 14.76 -22.14 3.38
C ALA A 180 13.93 -22.82 2.28
N GLY A 181 13.79 -24.15 2.32
CA GLY A 181 12.92 -24.91 1.42
C GLY A 181 11.42 -24.61 1.62
N GLU A 182 10.98 -24.47 2.87
CA GLU A 182 9.60 -24.04 3.20
C GLU A 182 9.32 -22.62 2.68
N LEU A 183 10.23 -21.68 2.91
CA LEU A 183 10.10 -20.30 2.41
C LEU A 183 10.14 -20.23 0.88
N HIS A 184 10.95 -21.09 0.23
CA HIS A 184 10.92 -21.23 -1.22
C HIS A 184 9.53 -21.63 -1.71
N HIS A 185 8.91 -22.65 -1.09
CA HIS A 185 7.56 -23.07 -1.43
C HIS A 185 6.53 -21.96 -1.19
N ASP A 186 6.60 -21.26 -0.05
CA ASP A 186 5.72 -20.13 0.27
C ASP A 186 5.83 -19.00 -0.77
N ALA A 187 7.04 -18.73 -1.27
CA ALA A 187 7.26 -17.74 -2.33
C ALA A 187 6.56 -18.15 -3.63
N VAL A 188 6.66 -19.41 -4.03
CA VAL A 188 6.00 -19.98 -5.22
C VAL A 188 4.48 -19.88 -5.10
N VAL A 189 3.92 -20.24 -3.94
CA VAL A 189 2.47 -20.12 -3.67
C VAL A 189 2.03 -18.66 -3.70
N ALA A 190 2.76 -17.76 -3.03
CA ALA A 190 2.45 -16.34 -3.03
C ALA A 190 2.49 -15.73 -4.44
N TRP A 191 3.43 -16.17 -5.27
CA TRP A 191 3.51 -15.77 -6.67
C TRP A 191 2.27 -16.21 -7.45
N SER A 192 1.83 -17.45 -7.30
CA SER A 192 0.63 -17.97 -7.97
C SER A 192 -0.64 -17.18 -7.59
N VAL A 193 -0.77 -16.81 -6.32
CA VAL A 193 -1.86 -15.93 -5.85
C VAL A 193 -1.78 -14.55 -6.51
N ALA A 194 -0.59 -13.95 -6.57
CA ALA A 194 -0.37 -12.66 -7.22
C ALA A 194 -0.67 -12.71 -8.73
N ALA A 195 -0.27 -13.78 -9.41
CA ALA A 195 -0.58 -14.02 -10.82
C ALA A 195 -2.09 -14.14 -11.06
N THR A 196 -2.81 -14.82 -10.18
CA THR A 196 -4.27 -14.91 -10.23
C THR A 196 -4.94 -13.54 -10.03
N GLN A 197 -4.42 -12.72 -9.11
CA GLN A 197 -4.92 -11.35 -8.91
C GLN A 197 -4.64 -10.46 -10.12
N LEU A 198 -3.50 -10.65 -10.77
CA LEU A 198 -3.16 -9.96 -12.01
C LEU A 198 -4.12 -10.36 -13.15
N ASP A 199 -4.48 -11.65 -13.25
CA ASP A 199 -5.50 -12.12 -14.20
C ASP A 199 -6.85 -11.43 -13.99
N VAL A 200 -7.30 -11.35 -12.73
CA VAL A 200 -8.53 -10.64 -12.36
C VAL A 200 -8.44 -9.16 -12.74
N ALA A 201 -7.32 -8.49 -12.48
CA ALA A 201 -7.09 -7.11 -12.90
C ALA A 201 -7.11 -6.96 -14.43
N GLY A 202 -6.59 -7.94 -15.16
CA GLY A 202 -6.61 -7.99 -16.62
C GLY A 202 -8.03 -8.04 -17.19
N VAL A 203 -8.86 -8.92 -16.64
CA VAL A 203 -10.28 -9.04 -17.02
C VAL A 203 -11.04 -7.76 -16.65
N ALA A 204 -10.87 -7.25 -15.43
CA ALA A 204 -11.57 -6.06 -14.93
C ALA A 204 -11.23 -4.78 -15.74
N SER A 205 -9.99 -4.67 -16.22
CA SER A 205 -9.54 -3.55 -17.04
C SER A 205 -9.78 -3.72 -18.55
N GLY A 206 -10.39 -4.84 -18.96
CA GLY A 206 -10.75 -5.11 -20.35
C GLY A 206 -9.58 -5.48 -21.26
N ILE A 207 -8.41 -5.82 -20.71
CA ILE A 207 -7.27 -6.32 -21.49
C ILE A 207 -7.31 -7.85 -21.70
N GLY A 208 -8.18 -8.55 -20.95
CA GLY A 208 -8.36 -10.00 -21.03
C GLY A 208 -7.54 -10.77 -19.99
N HIS A 209 -7.47 -12.09 -20.15
CA HIS A 209 -6.69 -12.96 -19.27
C HIS A 209 -5.20 -12.74 -19.42
N VAL A 210 -4.48 -12.78 -18.30
CA VAL A 210 -3.03 -12.61 -18.24
C VAL A 210 -2.42 -13.67 -17.33
N HIS A 211 -1.43 -14.40 -17.85
CA HIS A 211 -0.85 -15.56 -17.17
C HIS A 211 0.63 -15.34 -16.92
N VAL A 212 0.99 -14.96 -15.70
CA VAL A 212 2.38 -14.77 -15.29
C VAL A 212 2.71 -15.72 -14.15
N PHE A 213 2.53 -17.02 -14.37
CA PHE A 213 2.83 -18.09 -13.40
C PHE A 213 4.31 -18.50 -13.48
N LEU A 214 4.84 -19.06 -12.39
CA LEU A 214 6.13 -19.76 -12.41
C LEU A 214 5.93 -21.14 -13.06
N ASP A 215 6.94 -21.66 -13.76
CA ASP A 215 6.83 -22.95 -14.45
C ASP A 215 6.44 -24.07 -13.46
N GLY A 216 5.51 -24.95 -13.88
CA GLY A 216 4.95 -26.00 -13.03
C GLY A 216 3.82 -25.57 -12.08
N THR A 217 3.43 -24.29 -12.05
CA THR A 217 2.33 -23.77 -11.20
C THR A 217 1.11 -23.28 -11.97
N ASP A 218 1.02 -23.58 -13.26
CA ASP A 218 -0.18 -23.26 -14.04
C ASP A 218 -1.36 -24.12 -13.54
N PRO A 219 -2.47 -23.52 -13.05
CA PRO A 219 -3.67 -24.27 -12.68
C PRO A 219 -4.33 -25.00 -13.88
N HIS A 220 -3.87 -24.76 -15.11
CA HIS A 220 -4.39 -25.36 -16.34
C HIS A 220 -3.43 -26.30 -17.10
N GLY A 221 -2.22 -26.60 -16.61
CA GLY A 221 -1.41 -27.70 -17.17
C GLY A 221 0.09 -27.62 -16.87
N GLY A 222 0.68 -28.75 -16.48
CA GLY A 222 2.10 -28.91 -16.14
C GLY A 222 3.03 -29.28 -17.29
#